data_AF-A0ABD5WHW2-F1
#
_entry.id   AF-A0ABD5WHW2-F1
#
_cell.length_a   1.000
_cell.length_b   1.000
_cell.length_c   1.000
_cell.angle_alpha   90.00
_cell.angle_beta   90.00
_cell.angle_gamma   90.00
#
_symmetry.space_group_name_H-M   'P 1'
#
loop_
_entity.id
_entity.type
_entity.pdbx_description
1 polymer ?
#
loop_
_entity_poly.entity_id
_entity_poly.type
_entity_poly.pdbx_seq_one_letter_code
_entity_poly.pdbx_strand_id
1 'polypeptide(L)'
;MLMRDTFQKRSDIYSYFVTHATEFLADGGKLSYITSDRWLDTNYGADLQQFMLEQYCIDAVIRFDRQAFDDALVGSTIFVLTKEPNSELRDENVTKFLRVRRGMDVEEIAGLVEEEWDANQLVKNEQYRLVTQPQHALKNQDKWNRYFIAPTLYLNWKRLPIQPDSGKSQTSVTVSKAVLTSSLSAGPKR
;
A
#
# COMPACT_ATOMS: atom_id res chain seq x y z
N MET A 1 16.93 5.25 -24.24
CA MET A 1 15.76 5.00 -25.11
C MET A 1 14.58 5.64 -24.41
N LEU A 2 14.19 6.86 -24.84
CA LEU A 2 13.11 7.59 -24.16
C LEU A 2 11.81 6.80 -24.35
N MET A 3 11.16 6.49 -23.24
CA MET A 3 9.94 5.69 -23.11
C MET A 3 8.69 6.40 -23.65
N ARG A 4 8.83 7.18 -24.74
CA ARG A 4 7.73 7.87 -25.42
C ARG A 4 6.84 6.90 -26.20
N ASP A 5 7.34 5.71 -26.52
CA ASP A 5 6.63 4.73 -27.36
C ASP A 5 5.85 3.67 -26.56
N THR A 6 5.99 3.60 -25.23
CA THR A 6 5.40 2.51 -24.41
C THR A 6 4.03 2.87 -23.83
N PHE A 7 3.70 4.15 -23.69
CA PHE A 7 2.39 4.57 -23.17
C PHE A 7 1.32 4.44 -24.26
N GLN A 8 0.30 3.62 -24.00
CA GLN A 8 -0.83 3.45 -24.91
C GLN A 8 -1.46 4.81 -25.27
N LYS A 9 -2.03 4.96 -26.48
CA LYS A 9 -2.68 6.21 -26.97
C LYS A 9 -3.85 6.75 -26.11
N ARG A 10 -4.14 6.15 -24.95
CA ARG A 10 -5.13 6.54 -23.94
C ARG A 10 -4.54 6.71 -22.54
N SER A 11 -3.22 6.84 -22.41
CA SER A 11 -2.59 7.13 -21.12
C SER A 11 -3.08 8.48 -20.61
N ASP A 12 -3.53 8.48 -19.36
CA ASP A 12 -4.02 9.68 -18.69
C ASP A 12 -2.91 10.73 -18.57
N ILE A 13 -3.28 12.00 -18.53
CA ILE A 13 -2.33 13.13 -18.50
C ILE A 13 -1.34 13.00 -17.32
N TYR A 14 -1.76 12.32 -16.25
CA TYR A 14 -0.95 12.06 -15.06
C TYR A 14 0.32 11.25 -15.35
N SER A 15 0.28 10.29 -16.28
CA SER A 15 1.46 9.48 -16.61
C SER A 15 2.58 10.32 -17.25
N TYR A 16 2.20 11.31 -18.06
CA TYR A 16 3.14 12.28 -18.64
C TYR A 16 3.76 13.18 -17.57
N PHE A 17 2.99 13.61 -16.57
CA PHE A 17 3.54 14.40 -15.47
C PHE A 17 4.58 13.63 -14.66
N VAL A 18 4.27 12.38 -14.30
CA VAL A 18 5.21 11.56 -13.50
C VAL A 18 6.50 11.33 -14.27
N THR A 19 6.40 10.88 -15.52
CA THR A 19 7.58 10.62 -16.37
C THR A 19 8.41 11.87 -16.64
N HIS A 20 7.77 13.00 -16.91
CA HIS A 20 8.49 14.26 -17.12
C HIS A 20 9.12 14.78 -15.82
N ALA A 21 8.43 14.69 -14.69
CA ALA A 21 8.99 15.07 -13.39
C ALA A 21 10.24 14.24 -13.06
N THR A 22 10.26 12.93 -13.41
CA THR A 22 11.43 12.06 -13.22
C THR A 22 12.71 12.60 -13.85
N GLU A 23 12.62 13.32 -14.97
CA GLU A 23 13.76 13.91 -15.68
C GLU A 23 14.41 15.05 -14.88
N PHE A 24 13.66 15.70 -13.98
CA PHE A 24 14.16 16.79 -13.14
C PHE A 24 14.55 16.35 -11.72
N LEU A 25 14.17 15.14 -11.31
CA LEU A 25 14.54 14.61 -10.00
C LEU A 25 15.99 14.13 -10.01
N ALA A 26 16.76 14.58 -9.01
CA ALA A 26 18.02 13.94 -8.64
C ALA A 26 17.77 12.53 -8.06
N ASP A 27 18.78 11.68 -8.10
CA ASP A 27 18.73 10.39 -7.40
C ASP A 27 18.57 10.62 -5.88
N GLY A 28 17.68 9.85 -5.25
CA GLY A 28 17.20 10.08 -3.88
C GLY A 28 16.16 11.20 -3.74
N GLY A 29 15.82 11.91 -4.83
CA GLY A 29 14.79 12.95 -4.83
C GLY A 29 13.39 12.37 -4.65
N LYS A 30 12.50 13.11 -3.98
CA LYS A 30 11.12 12.70 -3.72
C LYS A 30 10.11 13.33 -4.67
N LEU A 31 9.13 12.54 -5.09
CA LEU A 31 7.96 12.97 -5.86
C LEU A 31 6.69 12.54 -5.13
N SER A 32 5.86 13.51 -4.77
CA SER A 32 4.52 13.27 -4.22
C SER A 32 3.47 13.90 -5.13
N TYR A 33 2.42 13.16 -5.47
CA TYR A 33 1.42 13.64 -6.41
C TYR A 33 0.02 13.14 -6.04
N ILE A 34 -0.98 14.03 -6.19
CA ILE A 34 -2.38 13.72 -5.98
C ILE A 34 -3.07 13.57 -7.34
N THR A 35 -3.76 12.46 -7.54
CA THR A 35 -4.45 12.15 -8.79
C THR A 35 -5.74 11.37 -8.55
N SER A 36 -6.47 11.06 -9.61
CA SER A 36 -7.62 10.14 -9.58
C SER A 36 -7.17 8.70 -9.27
N ASP A 37 -7.96 7.96 -8.50
CA ASP A 37 -7.72 6.54 -8.20
C ASP A 37 -7.83 5.57 -9.40
N ARG A 38 -8.26 6.04 -10.58
CA ARG A 38 -8.49 5.21 -11.77
C ARG A 38 -7.25 4.45 -12.25
N TRP A 39 -6.04 4.95 -12.02
CA TRP A 39 -4.81 4.26 -12.41
C TRP A 39 -4.56 2.96 -11.62
N LEU A 40 -5.30 2.72 -10.52
CA LEU A 40 -5.18 1.48 -9.74
C LEU A 40 -5.85 0.26 -10.39
N ASP A 41 -6.80 0.47 -11.32
CA ASP A 41 -7.67 -0.58 -11.86
C ASP A 41 -7.69 -0.69 -13.41
N THR A 42 -7.10 0.27 -14.10
CA THR A 42 -7.16 0.42 -15.55
C THR A 42 -5.91 -0.11 -16.24
N ASN A 43 -6.05 -0.54 -17.50
CA ASN A 43 -4.92 -1.07 -18.28
C ASN A 43 -3.82 -0.02 -18.51
N TYR A 44 -4.17 1.26 -18.70
CA TYR A 44 -3.16 2.33 -18.81
C TYR A 44 -2.45 2.57 -17.47
N GLY A 45 -3.11 2.28 -16.35
CA GLY A 45 -2.52 2.33 -15.02
C GLY A 45 -1.42 1.31 -14.82
N ALA A 46 -1.43 0.19 -15.56
CA ALA A 46 -0.37 -0.81 -15.54
C ALA A 46 0.96 -0.24 -16.04
N ASP A 47 0.94 0.55 -17.13
CA ASP A 47 2.15 1.21 -17.66
C ASP A 47 2.74 2.18 -16.62
N LEU A 48 1.88 2.92 -15.90
CA LEU A 48 2.31 3.84 -14.85
C LEU A 48 2.87 3.08 -13.62
N GLN A 49 2.20 2.01 -13.20
CA GLN A 49 2.67 1.14 -12.11
C GLN A 49 4.05 0.55 -12.44
N GLN A 50 4.21 0.06 -13.67
CA GLN A 50 5.49 -0.48 -14.14
C GLN A 50 6.58 0.60 -14.14
N PHE A 51 6.29 1.78 -14.68
CA PHE A 51 7.23 2.90 -14.65
C PHE A 51 7.66 3.26 -13.22
N MET A 52 6.72 3.29 -12.27
CA MET A 52 7.03 3.54 -10.86
C MET A 52 7.96 2.47 -10.29
N LEU A 53 7.68 1.19 -10.55
CA LEU A 53 8.53 0.06 -10.10
C LEU A 53 9.94 0.09 -10.70
N GLU A 54 10.08 0.61 -11.93
CA GLU A 54 11.35 0.68 -12.63
C GLU A 54 12.23 1.85 -12.20
N GLN A 55 11.66 2.93 -11.66
CA GLN A 55 12.39 4.18 -11.39
C GLN A 55 12.45 4.58 -9.91
N TYR A 56 11.57 4.04 -9.06
CA TYR A 56 11.36 4.55 -7.71
C TYR A 56 11.30 3.44 -6.65
N CYS A 57 11.79 3.74 -5.45
CA CYS A 57 11.21 3.17 -4.24
C CYS A 57 9.83 3.81 -4.03
N ILE A 58 8.79 2.99 -3.92
CA ILE A 58 7.42 3.44 -3.67
C ILE A 58 7.22 3.48 -2.16
N ASP A 59 7.37 4.66 -1.58
CA ASP A 59 7.24 4.88 -0.13
C ASP A 59 5.80 4.57 0.32
N ALA A 60 4.82 5.13 -0.40
CA ALA A 60 3.41 4.90 -0.10
C ALA A 60 2.48 5.18 -1.30
N VAL A 61 1.35 4.47 -1.32
CA VAL A 61 0.16 4.80 -2.11
C VAL A 61 -1.02 4.93 -1.15
N ILE A 62 -1.61 6.12 -1.12
CA ILE A 62 -2.62 6.54 -0.16
C ILE A 62 -3.93 6.76 -0.89
N ARG A 63 -5.05 6.28 -0.33
CA ARG A 63 -6.41 6.49 -0.85
C ARG A 63 -7.32 6.93 0.29
N PHE A 64 -8.26 7.82 -0.02
CA PHE A 64 -9.26 8.30 0.93
C PHE A 64 -10.64 7.71 0.61
N ASP A 65 -11.38 7.30 1.64
CA ASP A 65 -12.79 6.88 1.48
C ASP A 65 -13.73 8.07 1.27
N ARG A 66 -13.30 9.27 1.67
CA ARG A 66 -14.03 10.51 1.41
C ARG A 66 -13.62 11.04 0.05
N GLN A 67 -14.60 11.58 -0.69
CA GLN A 67 -14.29 12.41 -1.85
C GLN A 67 -13.49 13.61 -1.36
N ALA A 68 -12.34 13.88 -1.99
CA ALA A 68 -11.51 15.03 -1.64
C ALA A 68 -12.17 16.37 -2.02
N PHE A 69 -13.21 16.33 -2.86
CA PHE A 69 -13.99 17.48 -3.30
C PHE A 69 -15.48 17.11 -3.33
N ASP A 70 -16.34 18.00 -2.85
CA ASP A 70 -17.79 17.75 -2.70
C ASP A 70 -18.51 17.43 -4.02
N ASP A 71 -17.94 17.83 -5.17
CA ASP A 71 -18.49 17.59 -6.52
C ASP A 71 -17.77 16.49 -7.32
N ALA A 72 -16.73 15.85 -6.76
CA ALA A 72 -15.91 14.90 -7.50
C ALA A 72 -16.45 13.46 -7.41
N LEU A 73 -17.04 12.97 -8.51
CA LEU A 73 -17.49 11.57 -8.66
C LEU A 73 -16.35 10.52 -8.65
N VAL A 74 -15.08 10.95 -8.58
CA VAL A 74 -13.91 10.08 -8.71
C VAL A 74 -13.06 10.16 -7.45
N GLY A 75 -12.65 9.00 -6.92
CA GLY A 75 -11.79 8.95 -5.75
C GLY A 75 -10.41 9.51 -6.04
N SER A 76 -9.73 10.01 -5.02
CA SER A 76 -8.36 10.49 -5.10
C SER A 76 -7.38 9.48 -4.52
N THR A 77 -6.19 9.46 -5.10
CA THR A 77 -5.02 8.76 -4.58
C THR A 77 -3.83 9.70 -4.53
N ILE A 78 -2.96 9.46 -3.56
CA ILE A 78 -1.65 10.10 -3.44
C ILE A 78 -0.62 9.00 -3.56
N PHE A 79 0.45 9.22 -4.31
CA PHE A 79 1.64 8.38 -4.20
C PHE A 79 2.82 9.23 -3.76
N VAL A 80 3.69 8.62 -2.97
CA VAL A 80 4.95 9.18 -2.48
C VAL A 80 6.06 8.26 -2.98
N LEU A 81 6.99 8.81 -3.73
CA LEU A 81 8.01 8.07 -4.45
C LEU A 81 9.39 8.67 -4.17
N THR A 82 10.39 7.83 -4.00
CA THR A 82 11.80 8.22 -3.90
C THR A 82 12.56 7.67 -5.11
N LYS A 83 13.19 8.53 -5.92
CA LYS A 83 13.91 8.11 -7.12
C LYS A 83 15.12 7.29 -6.70
N GLU A 84 15.23 6.08 -7.21
CA GLU A 84 16.27 5.14 -6.79
C GLU A 84 16.80 4.40 -8.03
N PRO A 85 18.02 4.68 -8.51
CA PRO A 85 18.58 3.99 -9.68
C PRO A 85 18.90 2.52 -9.43
N ASN A 86 19.20 2.11 -8.19
CA ASN A 86 19.54 0.73 -7.85
C ASN A 86 18.29 -0.15 -7.76
N SER A 87 18.17 -1.13 -8.66
CA SER A 87 17.04 -2.06 -8.69
C SER A 87 16.95 -2.97 -7.46
N GLU A 88 18.06 -3.31 -6.83
CA GLU A 88 18.06 -4.16 -5.63
C GLU A 88 17.42 -3.42 -4.44
N LEU A 89 17.80 -2.16 -4.25
CA LEU A 89 17.18 -1.30 -3.23
C LEU A 89 15.69 -1.09 -3.49
N ARG A 90 15.29 -0.90 -4.76
CA ARG A 90 13.86 -0.85 -5.13
C ARG A 90 13.12 -2.14 -4.83
N ASP A 91 13.76 -3.29 -5.02
CA ASP A 91 13.12 -4.60 -4.82
C ASP A 91 12.96 -4.97 -3.35
N GLU A 92 13.91 -4.56 -2.52
CA GLU A 92 13.89 -4.73 -1.06
C GLU A 92 12.97 -3.74 -0.35
N ASN A 93 12.63 -2.61 -0.99
CA ASN A 93 11.73 -1.60 -0.43
C ASN A 93 10.37 -2.17 -0.01
N VAL A 94 9.81 -1.61 1.07
CA VAL A 94 8.46 -1.95 1.56
C VAL A 94 7.48 -0.87 1.14
N THR A 95 6.61 -1.22 0.20
CA THR A 95 5.53 -0.33 -0.26
C THR A 95 4.34 -0.37 0.68
N LYS A 96 3.88 0.82 1.09
CA LYS A 96 2.74 1.03 1.99
C LYS A 96 1.48 1.40 1.20
N PHE A 97 0.44 0.58 1.28
CA PHE A 97 -0.88 0.89 0.73
C PHE A 97 -1.81 1.33 1.86
N LEU A 98 -2.02 2.63 2.00
CA LEU A 98 -2.78 3.24 3.08
C LEU A 98 -4.16 3.68 2.61
N ARG A 99 -5.21 3.09 3.17
CA ARG A 99 -6.60 3.52 2.99
C ARG A 99 -7.06 4.30 4.21
N VAL A 100 -7.19 5.61 4.08
CA VAL A 100 -7.69 6.50 5.13
C VAL A 100 -9.21 6.53 5.08
N ARG A 101 -9.86 6.30 6.22
CA ARG A 101 -11.32 6.23 6.34
C ARG A 101 -11.91 7.54 6.86
N ARG A 102 -11.65 7.86 8.12
CA ARG A 102 -12.18 9.04 8.83
C ARG A 102 -11.28 9.39 10.01
N GLY A 103 -11.25 10.68 10.34
CA GLY A 103 -10.67 11.18 11.59
C GLY A 103 -9.16 11.00 11.68
N MET A 104 -8.45 11.22 10.58
CA MET A 104 -7.00 11.35 10.57
C MET A 104 -6.60 12.72 10.05
N ASP A 105 -5.63 13.35 10.71
CA ASP A 105 -4.98 14.55 10.22
C ASP A 105 -3.76 14.24 9.34
N VAL A 106 -3.09 15.28 8.86
CA VAL A 106 -1.97 15.15 7.91
C VAL A 106 -0.74 14.57 8.62
N GLU A 107 -0.51 14.97 9.86
CA GLU A 107 0.60 14.55 10.69
C GLU A 107 0.53 13.05 11.03
N GLU A 108 -0.66 12.55 11.37
CA GLU A 108 -0.91 11.12 11.59
C GLU A 108 -0.67 10.31 10.31
N ILE A 109 -1.11 10.81 9.15
CA ILE A 109 -0.88 10.14 7.86
C ILE A 109 0.61 10.14 7.51
N ALA A 110 1.30 11.28 7.66
CA ALA A 110 2.72 11.40 7.39
C ALA A 110 3.54 10.46 8.30
N GLY A 111 3.19 10.39 9.58
CA GLY A 111 3.82 9.47 10.53
C GLY A 111 3.75 8.01 10.07
N LEU A 112 2.60 7.54 9.59
CA LEU A 112 2.46 6.17 9.05
C LEU A 112 3.29 5.93 7.78
N VAL A 113 3.49 6.96 6.95
CA VAL A 113 4.28 6.87 5.71
C VAL A 113 5.78 6.83 6.01
N GLU A 114 6.22 7.64 6.98
CA GLU A 114 7.62 7.78 7.38
C GLU A 114 8.10 6.65 8.30
N GLU A 115 7.19 6.02 9.04
CA GLU A 115 7.50 4.85 9.89
C GLU A 115 8.08 3.69 9.06
N GLU A 116 8.99 2.94 9.68
CA GLU A 116 9.52 1.69 9.14
C GLU A 116 8.56 0.54 9.42
N TRP A 117 8.19 -0.21 8.38
CA TRP A 117 7.25 -1.32 8.48
C TRP A 117 7.86 -2.60 7.94
N ASP A 118 7.60 -3.73 8.60
CA ASP A 118 7.90 -5.02 7.98
C ASP A 118 6.98 -5.26 6.77
N ALA A 119 7.49 -6.01 5.81
CA ALA A 119 6.70 -6.48 4.67
C ALA A 119 5.57 -7.44 5.10
N ASN A 120 4.52 -7.53 4.27
CA ASN A 120 3.41 -8.48 4.41
C ASN A 120 2.54 -8.31 5.67
N GLN A 121 2.43 -7.08 6.16
CA GLN A 121 1.55 -6.73 7.26
C GLN A 121 0.20 -6.21 6.77
N LEU A 122 -0.83 -6.39 7.60
CA LEU A 122 -2.16 -5.80 7.44
C LEU A 122 -2.60 -5.27 8.80
N VAL A 123 -2.72 -3.95 8.90
CA VAL A 123 -3.32 -3.27 10.06
C VAL A 123 -4.66 -2.68 9.63
N LYS A 124 -5.68 -2.87 10.46
CA LYS A 124 -7.01 -2.31 10.20
C LYS A 124 -7.64 -1.89 11.52
N ASN A 125 -8.07 -0.64 11.58
CA ASN A 125 -8.87 -0.09 12.66
C ASN A 125 -10.01 0.76 12.06
N GLU A 126 -10.62 1.61 12.89
CA GLU A 126 -11.71 2.50 12.47
C GLU A 126 -11.22 3.64 11.57
N GLN A 127 -10.02 4.17 11.83
CA GLN A 127 -9.44 5.32 11.14
C GLN A 127 -8.82 4.94 9.78
N TYR A 128 -8.15 3.78 9.69
CA TYR A 128 -7.44 3.38 8.47
C TYR A 128 -7.34 1.86 8.27
N ARG A 129 -6.89 1.51 7.07
CA ARG A 129 -6.35 0.20 6.72
C ARG A 129 -4.99 0.39 6.06
N LEU A 130 -3.96 -0.28 6.56
CA LEU A 130 -2.63 -0.28 6.00
C LEU A 130 -2.26 -1.70 5.57
N VAL A 131 -1.77 -1.84 4.33
CA VAL A 131 -1.17 -3.07 3.82
C VAL A 131 0.25 -2.78 3.39
N THR A 132 1.20 -3.59 3.85
CA THR A 132 2.60 -3.48 3.44
C THR A 132 3.00 -4.66 2.55
N GLN A 133 3.77 -4.40 1.52
CA GLN A 133 4.25 -5.41 0.58
C GLN A 133 5.70 -5.14 0.21
N PRO A 134 6.52 -6.18 0.05
CA PRO A 134 7.83 -5.96 -0.56
C PRO A 134 7.60 -5.58 -2.03
N GLN A 135 8.31 -4.57 -2.51
CA GLN A 135 8.02 -3.94 -3.79
C GLN A 135 8.24 -4.90 -4.97
N HIS A 136 9.21 -5.82 -4.89
CA HIS A 136 9.38 -6.86 -5.92
C HIS A 136 8.12 -7.73 -6.13
N ALA A 137 7.29 -7.92 -5.10
CA ALA A 137 6.06 -8.70 -5.22
C ALA A 137 4.98 -7.98 -6.07
N LEU A 138 5.13 -6.67 -6.29
CA LEU A 138 4.21 -5.85 -7.09
C LEU A 138 4.45 -6.00 -8.60
N LYS A 139 5.66 -6.41 -9.03
CA LYS A 139 6.01 -6.60 -10.46
C LYS A 139 5.11 -7.62 -11.18
N ASN A 140 4.53 -8.56 -10.43
CA ASN A 140 3.63 -9.59 -10.95
C ASN A 140 2.15 -9.26 -10.74
N GLN A 141 1.81 -7.97 -10.55
CA GLN A 141 0.46 -7.52 -10.17
C GLN A 141 0.06 -6.28 -10.96
N ASP A 142 -0.91 -6.43 -11.86
CA ASP A 142 -1.28 -5.36 -12.80
C ASP A 142 -2.35 -4.41 -12.25
N LYS A 143 -2.85 -4.67 -11.03
CA LYS A 143 -3.95 -3.92 -10.40
C LYS A 143 -3.78 -3.80 -8.90
N TRP A 144 -3.28 -2.65 -8.46
CA TRP A 144 -2.98 -2.37 -7.05
C TRP A 144 -4.21 -2.02 -6.20
N ASN A 145 -5.39 -1.78 -6.80
CA ASN A 145 -6.60 -1.49 -6.02
C ASN A 145 -6.91 -2.60 -4.99
N ARG A 146 -6.53 -3.85 -5.28
CA ARG A 146 -6.68 -4.98 -4.35
C ARG A 146 -6.08 -4.73 -2.97
N TYR A 147 -4.99 -3.97 -2.85
CA TYR A 147 -4.35 -3.71 -1.57
C TYR A 147 -5.23 -2.83 -0.66
N PHE A 148 -6.14 -2.04 -1.24
CA PHE A 148 -7.08 -1.19 -0.51
C PHE A 148 -8.40 -1.89 -0.13
N ILE A 149 -8.83 -2.89 -0.92
CA ILE A 149 -10.18 -3.46 -0.80
C ILE A 149 -10.24 -4.97 -0.52
N ALA A 150 -9.18 -5.73 -0.80
CA ALA A 150 -9.25 -7.19 -0.73
C ALA A 150 -9.58 -7.67 0.70
N PRO A 151 -10.50 -8.65 0.85
CA PRO A 151 -10.72 -9.30 2.13
C PRO A 151 -9.41 -9.87 2.68
N THR A 152 -9.24 -9.84 4.01
CA THR A 152 -8.03 -10.31 4.69
C THR A 152 -7.59 -11.71 4.27
N LEU A 153 -8.54 -12.58 3.93
CA LEU A 153 -8.32 -13.95 3.49
C LEU A 153 -7.45 -14.05 2.21
N TYR A 154 -7.59 -13.11 1.27
CA TYR A 154 -6.85 -13.12 0.01
C TYR A 154 -5.38 -12.75 0.16
N LEU A 155 -5.03 -11.89 1.13
CA LEU A 155 -3.63 -11.51 1.37
C LEU A 155 -2.87 -12.60 2.12
N ASN A 156 -3.57 -13.42 2.89
CA ASN A 156 -2.97 -14.53 3.64
C ASN A 156 -2.79 -15.81 2.81
N TRP A 157 -3.39 -15.91 1.62
CA TRP A 157 -3.31 -17.14 0.82
C TRP A 157 -1.88 -17.50 0.38
N LYS A 158 -1.00 -16.49 0.15
CA LYS A 158 0.43 -16.72 -0.15
C LYS A 158 1.24 -17.22 1.05
N ARG A 159 0.68 -17.17 2.27
CA ARG A 159 1.29 -17.72 3.51
C ARG A 159 0.78 -19.11 3.86
N LEU A 160 -0.26 -19.59 3.20
CA LEU A 160 -0.80 -20.93 3.45
C LEU A 160 -0.03 -21.92 2.58
N PRO A 161 0.66 -22.93 3.16
CA PRO A 161 1.13 -24.06 2.37
C PRO A 161 -0.12 -24.68 1.75
N ILE A 162 -0.23 -24.60 0.43
CA ILE A 162 -1.30 -25.26 -0.32
C ILE A 162 -1.03 -26.76 -0.16
N GLN A 163 -1.62 -27.40 0.86
CA GLN A 163 -1.77 -28.85 0.82
C GLN A 163 -2.93 -29.15 -0.14
N PRO A 164 -2.75 -30.07 -1.10
CA PRO A 164 -3.85 -30.53 -1.92
C PRO A 164 -4.93 -31.09 -1.00
N ASP A 165 -6.15 -30.58 -1.19
CA ASP A 165 -7.36 -30.92 -0.45
C ASP A 165 -7.55 -32.43 -0.40
N SER A 166 -7.40 -33.02 0.79
CA SER A 166 -8.06 -34.27 1.12
C SER A 166 -9.07 -33.96 2.20
N GLY A 167 -10.32 -33.83 1.76
CA GLY A 167 -11.42 -33.32 2.55
C GLY A 167 -11.52 -33.98 3.92
N LYS A 168 -11.69 -33.14 4.94
CA LYS A 168 -12.58 -33.35 6.08
C LYS A 168 -12.69 -32.07 6.90
N SER A 169 -13.94 -31.74 7.21
CA SER A 169 -14.38 -30.63 8.05
C SER A 169 -13.72 -30.65 9.42
N GLN A 170 -13.21 -29.50 9.88
CA GLN A 170 -13.18 -29.18 11.31
C GLN A 170 -12.98 -27.68 11.55
N THR A 171 -14.02 -27.08 12.13
CA THR A 171 -14.05 -25.77 12.77
C THR A 171 -13.00 -25.71 13.88
N SER A 172 -12.23 -24.62 13.97
CA SER A 172 -11.45 -24.32 15.17
C SER A 172 -11.34 -22.81 15.40
N VAL A 173 -12.05 -22.38 16.44
CA VAL A 173 -11.92 -21.12 17.19
C VAL A 173 -10.68 -21.24 18.08
N THR A 174 -9.87 -20.18 18.32
CA THR A 174 -9.10 -19.97 19.57
C THR A 174 -8.51 -18.55 19.64
N VAL A 175 -9.01 -17.71 20.56
CA VAL A 175 -8.48 -17.25 21.87
C VAL A 175 -7.45 -16.12 21.82
N SER A 176 -7.90 -14.93 22.23
CA SER A 176 -7.05 -13.79 22.61
C SER A 176 -6.42 -14.03 23.98
N LYS A 177 -5.10 -13.84 24.08
CA LYS A 177 -4.34 -13.94 25.33
C LYS A 177 -4.38 -12.59 26.05
N ALA A 178 -5.04 -12.53 27.21
CA ALA A 178 -5.09 -11.35 28.06
C ALA A 178 -3.77 -11.16 28.83
N VAL A 179 -3.31 -9.91 28.90
CA VAL A 179 -2.11 -9.46 29.62
C VAL A 179 -2.42 -9.40 31.12
N LEU A 180 -1.57 -10.02 31.94
CA LEU A 180 -1.61 -9.94 33.40
C LEU A 180 -0.97 -8.62 33.86
N THR A 181 -1.76 -7.74 34.48
CA THR A 181 -1.24 -6.67 35.33
C THR A 181 -1.49 -7.00 36.80
N SER A 182 -0.40 -6.95 37.57
CA SER A 182 -0.33 -7.17 39.01
C SER A 182 -1.00 -6.05 39.81
N SER A 183 -1.72 -6.43 40.87
CA SER A 183 -1.99 -5.54 42.01
C SER A 183 -1.89 -6.33 43.31
N LEU A 184 -0.90 -5.97 44.14
CA LEU A 184 -0.81 -6.39 45.54
C LEU A 184 -1.99 -5.82 46.33
N SER A 185 -2.57 -6.64 47.21
CA SER A 185 -3.32 -6.16 48.38
C SER A 185 -3.17 -7.17 49.52
N ALA A 186 -2.72 -6.66 50.66
CA ALA A 186 -2.35 -7.41 51.85
C ALA A 186 -3.52 -7.63 52.83
N GLY A 187 -3.46 -8.75 53.58
CA GLY A 187 -4.04 -8.91 54.92
C GLY A 187 -5.24 -9.88 55.05
N PRO A 188 -5.57 -10.35 56.27
CA PRO A 188 -4.69 -10.88 57.32
C PRO A 188 -5.06 -12.33 57.71
N LYS A 189 -4.11 -13.06 58.32
CA LYS A 189 -4.30 -14.40 58.88
C LYS A 189 -5.14 -14.34 60.17
N ARG A 190 -6.09 -15.27 60.30
CA ARG A 190 -6.54 -15.82 61.58
C ARG A 190 -6.03 -17.25 61.70
#